data_AF-A0A4Q9PHR0-F1
#
_entry.id   AF-A0A4Q9PHR0-F1
#
_cell.length_a   1.000
_cell.length_b   1.000
_cell.length_c   1.000
_cell.angle_alpha   90.00
_cell.angle_beta   90.00
_cell.angle_gamma   90.00
#
_symmetry.space_group_name_H-M   'P 1'
#
loop_
_entity.id
_entity.type
_entity.pdbx_description
1 polymer ?
#
loop_
_entity_poly.entity_id
_entity_poly.type
_entity_poly.pdbx_seq_one_letter_code
_entity_poly.pdbx_strand_id
1 'polypeptide(L)'
;MSVGTGCSFNTNFTHCILTLPLWMPSQVLIGAVGYHSKANYGEFVTLFSLFEPEKSSNGCVKNIPSLYGYGRMSQGSQHQDKRNVAQRGMDLIQSWLGPRNCAGEATYSRRYSSPLRSGHKAANRFTESTVYRYMEDPVTSKKWFKANTDNVLVIYEAEHRITKEDLYLVIGTLKAQDYALFISHEHPNGQVNFNVFSAMRNGCP
;
A
#
# COMPACT_ATOMS: atom_id res chain seq x y z
N MET A 1 22.73 -6.69 -19.69
CA MET A 1 23.49 -6.35 -18.47
C MET A 1 22.51 -5.77 -17.47
N SER A 2 22.14 -6.55 -16.46
CA SER A 2 21.17 -6.16 -15.43
C SER A 2 21.93 -5.52 -14.28
N VAL A 3 21.66 -4.24 -14.00
CA VAL A 3 22.31 -3.50 -12.89
C VAL A 3 21.46 -3.77 -11.64
N GLY A 4 21.87 -4.77 -10.86
CA GLY A 4 21.32 -5.04 -9.54
C GLY A 4 21.69 -3.90 -8.59
N THR A 5 20.70 -3.13 -8.18
CA THR A 5 20.84 -2.17 -7.08
C THR A 5 20.80 -2.95 -5.77
N GLY A 6 21.98 -3.21 -5.20
CA GLY A 6 22.13 -3.93 -3.94
C GLY A 6 21.62 -3.10 -2.77
N CYS A 7 20.60 -3.61 -2.06
CA CYS A 7 20.20 -3.12 -0.75
C CYS A 7 20.96 -3.93 0.31
N SER A 8 21.89 -3.30 1.04
CA SER A 8 22.56 -3.94 2.17
C SER A 8 21.76 -3.67 3.45
N PHE A 9 21.19 -4.73 4.03
CA PHE A 9 20.63 -4.71 5.38
C PHE A 9 21.51 -5.61 6.24
N ASN A 10 22.22 -5.01 7.19
CA ASN A 10 23.12 -5.74 8.08
C ASN A 10 22.47 -5.85 9.46
N THR A 11 21.91 -7.02 9.77
CA THR A 11 21.44 -7.36 11.13
C THR A 11 21.68 -8.84 11.42
N ASN A 12 22.47 -9.14 12.46
CA ASN A 12 22.64 -10.48 13.01
C ASN A 12 21.36 -10.89 13.74
N PHE A 13 20.75 -12.01 13.33
CA PHE A 13 19.48 -12.51 13.85
C PHE A 13 19.69 -13.49 15.01
N THR A 14 18.89 -13.36 16.07
CA THR A 14 18.47 -14.50 16.89
C THR A 14 16.94 -14.45 17.07
N HIS A 15 16.33 -15.63 16.98
CA HIS A 15 14.90 -15.87 16.78
C HIS A 15 14.01 -15.42 17.94
N CYS A 16 13.00 -14.60 17.63
CA CYS A 16 11.70 -14.57 18.34
C CYS A 16 10.59 -14.36 17.29
N ILE A 17 9.54 -15.16 17.40
CA ILE A 17 8.50 -15.42 16.40
C ILE A 17 7.95 -14.10 15.82
N LEU A 18 8.20 -13.88 14.52
CA LEU A 18 7.63 -12.78 13.76
C LEU A 18 6.10 -12.89 13.78
N THR A 19 5.44 -12.14 14.64
CA THR A 19 4.12 -11.58 14.31
C THR A 19 4.36 -10.44 13.33
N LEU A 20 4.79 -10.79 12.11
CA LEU A 20 4.80 -9.85 10.99
C LEU A 20 3.38 -9.33 10.86
N PRO A 21 3.16 -8.01 10.73
CA PRO A 21 1.93 -7.59 10.08
C PRO A 21 1.99 -8.21 8.67
N LEU A 22 1.13 -9.19 8.44
CA LEU A 22 0.95 -9.95 7.19
C LEU A 22 0.32 -9.06 6.11
N TRP A 23 0.84 -7.86 5.92
CA TRP A 23 0.38 -6.96 4.87
C TRP A 23 1.44 -6.95 3.78
N MET A 24 1.47 -8.02 2.98
CA MET A 24 1.99 -7.84 1.64
C MET A 24 1.04 -6.89 0.92
N PRO A 25 1.50 -5.72 0.43
CA PRO A 25 0.62 -4.82 -0.29
C PRO A 25 0.15 -5.52 -1.57
N SER A 26 -1.10 -5.98 -1.56
CA SER A 26 -1.76 -6.50 -2.74
C SER A 26 -2.37 -5.36 -3.54
N GLN A 27 -2.32 -5.47 -4.87
CA GLN A 27 -3.02 -4.52 -5.72
C GLN A 27 -4.52 -4.83 -5.67
N VAL A 28 -5.27 -3.94 -5.05
CA VAL A 28 -6.73 -4.06 -4.97
C VAL A 28 -7.36 -2.87 -5.68
N LEU A 29 -8.45 -3.13 -6.41
CA LEU A 29 -9.19 -2.11 -7.13
C LEU A 29 -10.32 -1.55 -6.27
N ILE A 30 -10.64 -0.28 -6.52
CA ILE A 30 -11.88 0.30 -5.99
C ILE A 30 -13.05 -0.51 -6.52
N GLY A 31 -14.01 -0.77 -5.64
CA GLY A 31 -15.19 -1.56 -5.94
C GLY A 31 -14.97 -3.06 -5.93
N ALA A 32 -13.79 -3.55 -5.57
CA ALA A 32 -13.59 -4.96 -5.32
C ALA A 32 -14.39 -5.42 -4.10
N VAL A 33 -15.10 -6.53 -4.28
CA VAL A 33 -15.71 -7.33 -3.21
C VAL A 33 -14.83 -8.55 -3.01
N GLY A 34 -14.42 -8.80 -1.78
CA GLY A 34 -13.44 -9.85 -1.50
C GLY A 34 -13.20 -10.10 -0.02
N TYR A 35 -12.20 -10.90 0.29
CA TYR A 35 -11.85 -11.26 1.67
C TYR A 35 -10.32 -11.36 1.83
N HIS A 36 -9.84 -11.32 3.07
CA HIS A 36 -8.43 -11.58 3.36
C HIS A 36 -8.20 -13.07 3.62
N SER A 37 -7.36 -13.71 2.80
CA SER A 37 -7.02 -15.12 2.97
C SER A 37 -5.96 -15.30 4.06
N LYS A 38 -6.32 -15.99 5.14
CA LYS A 38 -5.35 -16.40 6.18
C LYS A 38 -4.32 -17.40 5.65
N ALA A 39 -4.69 -18.20 4.64
CA ALA A 39 -3.80 -19.19 4.02
C ALA A 39 -2.72 -18.52 3.16
N ASN A 40 -3.03 -17.40 2.52
CA ASN A 40 -2.12 -16.68 1.61
C ASN A 40 -1.50 -15.46 2.29
N TYR A 41 -1.01 -15.61 3.51
CA TYR A 41 -0.29 -14.55 4.22
C TYR A 41 -1.05 -13.21 4.30
N GLY A 42 -2.38 -13.25 4.45
CA GLY A 42 -3.20 -12.05 4.55
C GLY A 42 -3.51 -11.34 3.22
N GLU A 43 -3.25 -11.97 2.08
CA GLU A 43 -3.59 -11.43 0.76
C GLU A 43 -5.09 -11.16 0.62
N PHE A 44 -5.44 -10.05 -0.02
CA PHE A 44 -6.81 -9.74 -0.40
C PHE A 44 -7.20 -10.51 -1.67
N VAL A 45 -8.10 -11.48 -1.53
CA VAL A 45 -8.68 -12.25 -2.63
C VAL A 45 -9.92 -11.52 -3.14
N THR A 46 -9.87 -11.07 -4.40
CA THR A 46 -11.01 -10.42 -5.05
C THR A 46 -11.93 -11.48 -5.62
N LEU A 47 -13.21 -11.46 -5.22
CA LEU A 47 -14.24 -12.33 -5.78
C LEU A 47 -14.78 -11.72 -7.08
N PHE A 48 -15.15 -10.43 -7.03
CA PHE A 48 -15.67 -9.70 -8.19
C PHE A 48 -15.64 -8.18 -7.95
N SER A 49 -15.97 -7.41 -8.99
CA SER A 49 -16.14 -5.96 -8.96
C SER A 49 -17.62 -5.59 -8.89
N LEU A 50 -17.98 -4.73 -7.94
CA LEU A 50 -19.36 -4.24 -7.78
C LEU A 50 -19.88 -3.42 -8.97
N PHE A 51 -18.98 -2.89 -9.80
CA PHE A 51 -19.36 -2.11 -10.99
C PHE A 51 -19.87 -3.03 -12.10
N GLU A 52 -19.32 -4.23 -12.21
CA GLU A 52 -19.70 -5.23 -13.20
C GLU A 52 -19.69 -6.65 -12.59
N PRO A 53 -20.63 -6.98 -11.67
CA PRO A 53 -20.57 -8.22 -10.90
C PRO A 53 -20.56 -9.49 -11.77
N GLU A 54 -21.43 -9.54 -12.78
CA GLU A 54 -21.55 -10.71 -13.66
C GLU A 54 -20.28 -10.92 -14.51
N LYS A 55 -19.75 -9.84 -15.11
CA LYS A 55 -18.54 -9.93 -15.96
C LYS A 55 -17.30 -10.29 -15.15
N SER A 56 -17.12 -9.64 -13.99
CA SER A 56 -15.91 -9.80 -13.17
C SER A 56 -15.90 -11.09 -12.34
N SER A 57 -17.04 -11.76 -12.20
CA SER A 57 -17.17 -13.07 -11.56
C SER A 57 -17.18 -14.25 -12.54
N ASN A 58 -16.84 -14.04 -13.82
CA ASN A 58 -16.97 -15.06 -14.88
C ASN A 58 -18.38 -15.67 -14.97
N GLY A 59 -19.43 -14.89 -14.67
CA GLY A 59 -20.81 -15.33 -14.73
C GLY A 59 -21.31 -16.11 -13.50
N CYS A 60 -20.52 -16.24 -12.42
CA CYS A 60 -20.98 -16.84 -11.17
C CYS A 60 -22.03 -15.96 -10.46
N VAL A 61 -21.94 -14.64 -10.63
CA VAL A 61 -22.80 -13.66 -9.96
C VAL A 61 -23.82 -13.09 -10.96
N LYS A 62 -24.90 -13.82 -11.24
CA LYS A 62 -25.94 -13.41 -12.22
C LYS A 62 -27.06 -12.53 -11.63
N ASN A 63 -27.33 -12.68 -10.33
CA ASN A 63 -28.50 -12.07 -9.69
C ASN A 63 -28.15 -10.89 -8.77
N ILE A 64 -26.88 -10.47 -8.73
CA ILE A 64 -26.48 -9.31 -7.93
C ILE A 64 -26.45 -8.10 -8.87
N PRO A 65 -27.27 -7.06 -8.62
CA PRO A 65 -27.29 -5.86 -9.44
C PRO A 65 -25.94 -5.14 -9.32
N SER A 66 -25.50 -4.50 -10.41
CA SER A 66 -24.39 -3.57 -10.33
C SER A 66 -24.77 -2.36 -9.46
N LEU A 67 -23.77 -1.69 -8.89
CA LEU A 67 -24.00 -0.49 -8.08
C LEU A 67 -24.62 0.66 -8.89
N TYR A 68 -24.47 0.66 -10.22
CA TYR A 68 -25.14 1.63 -11.10
C TYR A 68 -26.67 1.58 -10.99
N GLY A 69 -27.24 0.43 -10.59
CA GLY A 69 -28.68 0.31 -10.31
C GLY A 69 -29.15 1.05 -9.05
N TYR A 70 -28.23 1.49 -8.18
CA TYR A 70 -28.52 2.20 -6.93
C TYR A 70 -28.27 3.71 -7.01
N GLY A 71 -27.72 4.23 -8.11
CA GLY A 71 -27.47 5.65 -8.32
C GLY A 71 -26.29 5.96 -9.25
N ARG A 72 -26.13 7.24 -9.62
CA ARG A 72 -24.97 7.71 -10.38
C ARG A 72 -23.76 7.77 -9.46
N MET A 73 -22.71 7.02 -9.81
CA MET A 73 -21.48 6.93 -9.02
C MET A 73 -20.35 7.74 -9.63
N SER A 74 -19.73 8.58 -8.81
CA SER A 74 -18.50 9.30 -9.12
C SER A 74 -17.34 8.74 -8.29
N GLN A 75 -16.17 8.66 -8.91
CA GLN A 75 -14.93 8.27 -8.27
C GLN A 75 -14.04 9.51 -8.12
N GLY A 76 -13.58 9.75 -6.90
CA GLY A 76 -12.64 10.81 -6.58
C GLY A 76 -11.21 10.30 -6.61
N SER A 77 -10.27 11.22 -6.85
CA SER A 77 -8.85 10.96 -6.59
C SER A 77 -8.18 12.17 -5.99
N GLN A 78 -7.35 11.95 -4.99
CA GLN A 78 -6.56 12.95 -4.31
C GLN A 78 -5.09 12.57 -4.43
N HIS A 79 -4.30 13.41 -5.10
CA HIS A 79 -2.86 13.26 -5.10
C HIS A 79 -2.33 13.73 -3.74
N GLN A 80 -1.87 12.78 -2.94
CA GLN A 80 -1.16 13.06 -1.70
C GLN A 80 0.32 13.00 -2.02
N ASP A 81 0.83 14.14 -2.50
CA ASP A 81 2.25 14.41 -2.40
C ASP A 81 2.55 14.59 -0.91
N LYS A 82 3.39 13.74 -0.34
CA LYS A 82 3.90 13.88 1.04
C LYS A 82 4.79 15.12 1.23
N ARG A 83 4.77 16.03 0.24
CA ARG A 83 5.52 17.25 0.15
C ARG A 83 4.66 18.35 0.75
N ASN A 84 4.94 18.70 2.00
CA ASN A 84 4.55 20.02 2.46
C ASN A 84 5.34 21.02 1.61
N VAL A 85 4.71 22.03 1.03
CA VAL A 85 5.35 23.01 0.11
C VAL A 85 6.63 23.61 0.73
N ALA A 86 6.69 23.69 2.07
CA ALA A 86 7.86 24.09 2.84
C ALA A 86 9.09 23.15 2.69
N GLN A 87 8.91 21.83 2.56
CA GLN A 87 10.03 20.88 2.40
C GLN A 87 10.72 21.00 1.04
N ARG A 88 9.97 21.29 -0.04
CA ARG A 88 10.56 21.58 -1.36
C ARG A 88 11.50 22.81 -1.29
N GLY A 89 11.16 23.81 -0.49
CA GLY A 89 11.99 25.00 -0.29
C GLY A 89 13.25 24.72 0.52
N MET A 90 13.17 23.85 1.52
CA MET A 90 14.30 23.50 2.38
C MET A 90 15.35 22.63 1.69
N ASP A 91 14.94 21.68 0.82
CA ASP A 91 15.89 20.83 0.07
C ASP A 91 16.73 21.66 -0.91
N LEU A 92 16.14 22.70 -1.53
CA LEU A 92 16.86 23.64 -2.39
C LEU A 92 17.89 24.46 -1.61
N ILE A 93 17.55 24.90 -0.39
CA ILE A 93 18.44 25.68 0.47
C ILE A 93 19.56 24.80 1.06
N GLN A 94 19.28 23.55 1.44
CA GLN A 94 20.30 22.61 1.92
C GLN A 94 21.29 22.22 0.82
N SER A 95 20.86 22.13 -0.45
CA SER A 95 21.76 21.89 -1.59
C SER A 95 22.78 23.01 -1.81
N TRP A 96 22.48 24.22 -1.34
CA TRP A 96 23.33 25.40 -1.51
C TRP A 96 24.23 25.68 -0.30
N LEU A 97 23.90 25.16 0.89
CA LEU A 97 24.60 25.44 2.16
C LEU A 97 25.39 24.25 2.75
N GLY A 98 25.43 23.08 2.10
CA GLY A 98 26.23 21.94 2.54
C GLY A 98 27.73 22.06 2.15
N PRO A 99 28.68 21.72 3.05
CA PRO A 99 30.10 21.74 2.71
C PRO A 99 30.40 20.70 1.63
N ARG A 100 31.14 21.14 0.61
CA ARG A 100 31.58 20.35 -0.54
C ARG A 100 32.67 19.36 -0.09
N ASN A 101 32.28 18.25 0.53
CA ASN A 101 33.22 17.17 0.83
C ASN A 101 33.49 16.37 -0.44
N CYS A 102 34.75 16.39 -0.88
CA CYS A 102 35.30 15.50 -1.88
C CYS A 102 35.40 14.07 -1.33
N ALA A 103 35.23 13.08 -2.23
CA ALA A 103 35.51 11.65 -2.12
C ALA A 103 34.31 10.72 -1.84
N GLY A 104 33.86 10.04 -2.90
CA GLY A 104 33.35 8.66 -2.85
C GLY A 104 31.97 8.40 -2.24
N GLU A 105 31.31 9.36 -1.61
CA GLU A 105 29.99 9.14 -1.02
C GLU A 105 28.88 9.34 -2.05
N ALA A 106 28.07 8.30 -2.27
CA ALA A 106 26.97 8.33 -3.22
C ALA A 106 26.01 9.48 -2.87
N THR A 107 25.83 10.42 -3.80
CA THR A 107 24.94 11.57 -3.62
C THR A 107 23.52 11.08 -3.41
N TYR A 108 23.03 11.18 -2.17
CA TYR A 108 21.64 10.88 -1.85
C TYR A 108 20.77 12.00 -2.39
N SER A 109 19.76 11.66 -3.19
CA SER A 109 18.75 12.63 -3.61
C SER A 109 17.83 12.99 -2.46
N ARG A 110 17.48 12.02 -1.59
CA ARG A 110 16.52 12.17 -0.48
C ARG A 110 16.82 11.18 0.64
N ARG A 111 16.49 11.56 1.88
CA ARG A 111 16.57 10.70 3.07
C ARG A 111 15.32 10.87 3.91
N TYR A 112 14.65 9.75 4.23
CA TYR A 112 13.51 9.70 5.13
C TYR A 112 13.94 9.07 6.45
N SER A 113 13.66 9.72 7.57
CA SER A 113 14.03 9.22 8.89
C SER A 113 12.80 8.99 9.75
N SER A 114 12.76 7.87 10.46
CA SER A 114 11.72 7.57 11.45
C SER A 114 12.36 7.15 12.77
N PRO A 115 11.92 7.69 13.92
CA PRO A 115 12.49 7.35 15.21
C PRO A 115 12.13 5.90 15.58
N LEU A 116 13.11 5.20 16.14
CA LEU A 116 12.98 3.87 16.70
C LEU A 116 13.13 3.94 18.21
N ARG A 117 12.20 3.30 18.93
CA ARG A 117 12.23 3.21 20.40
C ARG A 117 12.49 1.78 20.81
N SER A 118 13.46 1.59 21.70
CA SER A 118 13.86 0.28 22.19
C SER A 118 12.72 -0.41 22.92
N GLY A 119 12.63 -1.73 22.75
CA GLY A 119 11.54 -2.54 23.28
C GLY A 119 10.17 -2.33 22.60
N HIS A 120 10.06 -1.42 21.63
CA HIS A 120 8.84 -1.19 20.86
C HIS A 120 8.98 -1.73 19.45
N LYS A 121 7.99 -2.52 19.02
CA LYS A 121 7.85 -2.93 17.61
C LYS A 121 7.69 -1.69 16.74
N ALA A 122 8.38 -1.66 15.60
CA ALA A 122 8.30 -0.59 14.61
C ALA A 122 7.95 -1.15 13.24
N ALA A 123 6.96 -0.55 12.59
CA ALA A 123 6.61 -0.80 11.20
C ALA A 123 6.49 0.56 10.48
N ASN A 124 7.38 0.82 9.53
CA ASN A 124 7.42 2.06 8.77
C ASN A 124 7.23 1.75 7.29
N ARG A 125 6.36 2.54 6.65
CA ARG A 125 6.20 2.55 5.19
C ARG A 125 6.67 3.89 4.66
N PHE A 126 7.64 3.85 3.76
CA PHE A 126 8.15 4.99 3.02
C PHE A 126 7.58 4.95 1.61
N THR A 127 6.96 6.05 1.18
CA THR A 127 6.41 6.21 -0.17
C THR A 127 6.72 7.61 -0.65
N GLU A 128 7.09 7.75 -1.93
CA GLU A 128 7.42 9.04 -2.52
C GLU A 128 6.15 9.83 -2.87
N SER A 129 5.29 9.24 -3.70
CA SER A 129 4.00 9.79 -4.10
C SER A 129 2.91 8.76 -3.84
N THR A 130 1.76 9.24 -3.38
CA THR A 130 0.58 8.41 -3.20
C THR A 130 -0.62 9.05 -3.87
N VAL A 131 -1.39 8.23 -4.60
CA VAL A 131 -2.67 8.62 -5.15
C VAL A 131 -3.74 7.89 -4.37
N TYR A 132 -4.47 8.63 -3.53
CA TYR A 132 -5.65 8.10 -2.88
C TYR A 132 -6.82 8.18 -3.86
N ARG A 133 -7.46 7.05 -4.13
CA ARG A 133 -8.67 6.98 -4.93
C ARG A 133 -9.81 6.54 -4.01
N TYR A 134 -11.01 7.07 -4.20
CA TYR A 134 -12.15 6.74 -3.33
C TYR A 134 -13.49 6.88 -4.07
N MET A 135 -14.51 6.23 -3.53
CA MET A 135 -15.89 6.44 -3.93
C MET A 135 -16.45 7.69 -3.26
N GLU A 136 -17.06 8.58 -4.04
CA GLU A 136 -17.62 9.83 -3.51
C GLU A 136 -18.91 9.61 -2.69
N ASP A 137 -19.65 8.53 -2.99
CA ASP A 137 -20.85 8.15 -2.24
C ASP A 137 -20.65 6.81 -1.47
N PRO A 138 -20.06 6.88 -0.26
CA PRO A 138 -19.90 5.71 0.59
C PRO A 138 -21.25 5.22 1.16
N VAL A 139 -22.28 6.06 1.21
CA VAL A 139 -23.59 5.70 1.78
C VAL A 139 -24.28 4.69 0.88
N THR A 140 -24.34 4.97 -0.41
CA THR A 140 -24.97 4.07 -1.38
C THR A 140 -24.17 2.78 -1.55
N SER A 141 -22.83 2.87 -1.55
CA SER A 141 -21.94 1.70 -1.58
C SER A 141 -22.18 0.77 -0.38
N LYS A 142 -22.36 1.34 0.81
CA LYS A 142 -22.67 0.58 2.04
C LYS A 142 -24.07 -0.03 2.00
N LYS A 143 -25.07 0.68 1.46
CA LYS A 143 -26.44 0.13 1.30
C LYS A 143 -26.46 -1.05 0.34
N TRP A 144 -25.81 -0.90 -0.82
CA TRP A 144 -25.66 -1.98 -1.78
C TRP A 144 -24.97 -3.19 -1.16
N PHE A 145 -23.87 -2.98 -0.42
CA PHE A 145 -23.14 -4.08 0.20
C PHE A 145 -24.03 -4.86 1.16
N LYS A 146 -24.71 -4.16 2.08
CA LYS A 146 -25.63 -4.77 3.04
C LYS A 146 -26.74 -5.57 2.37
N ALA A 147 -27.30 -5.07 1.27
CA ALA A 147 -28.40 -5.72 0.56
C ALA A 147 -27.96 -6.99 -0.19
N ASN A 148 -26.68 -7.11 -0.53
CA ASN A 148 -26.16 -8.20 -1.38
C ASN A 148 -25.22 -9.17 -0.66
N THR A 149 -24.79 -8.89 0.58
CA THR A 149 -23.86 -9.75 1.33
C THR A 149 -24.33 -11.20 1.41
N ASP A 150 -25.60 -11.42 1.72
CA ASP A 150 -26.12 -12.78 1.91
C ASP A 150 -26.13 -13.55 0.57
N ASN A 151 -26.42 -12.88 -0.55
CA ASN A 151 -26.32 -13.47 -1.89
C ASN A 151 -24.87 -13.83 -2.26
N VAL A 152 -23.89 -13.00 -1.86
CA VAL A 152 -22.46 -13.28 -2.10
C VAL A 152 -22.02 -14.52 -1.33
N LEU A 153 -22.45 -14.65 -0.07
CA LEU A 153 -22.11 -15.82 0.75
C LEU A 153 -22.71 -17.10 0.16
N VAL A 154 -23.97 -17.11 -0.26
CA VAL A 154 -24.59 -18.28 -0.91
C VAL A 154 -23.78 -18.79 -2.12
N ILE A 155 -23.13 -17.88 -2.85
CA ILE A 155 -22.34 -18.24 -4.04
C ILE A 155 -20.94 -18.76 -3.67
N TYR A 156 -20.25 -18.10 -2.72
CA TYR A 156 -18.81 -18.30 -2.51
C TYR A 156 -18.45 -19.00 -1.19
N GLU A 157 -19.38 -19.17 -0.25
CA GLU A 157 -19.12 -19.76 1.07
C GLU A 157 -18.58 -21.20 0.96
N ALA A 158 -19.13 -22.01 0.05
CA ALA A 158 -18.73 -23.41 -0.11
C ALA A 158 -17.28 -23.56 -0.63
N GLU A 159 -16.89 -22.72 -1.58
CA GLU A 159 -15.56 -22.78 -2.21
C GLU A 159 -14.49 -22.09 -1.33
N HIS A 160 -14.80 -20.92 -0.78
CA HIS A 160 -13.83 -20.07 -0.10
C HIS A 160 -13.84 -20.20 1.43
N ARG A 161 -14.85 -20.87 2.01
CA ARG A 161 -15.05 -21.03 3.46
C ARG A 161 -15.03 -19.69 4.21
N ILE A 162 -15.72 -18.70 3.64
CA ILE A 162 -15.80 -17.33 4.15
C ILE A 162 -17.09 -17.10 4.92
N THR A 163 -17.03 -16.34 6.01
CA THR A 163 -18.22 -15.88 6.72
C THR A 163 -18.53 -14.42 6.41
N LYS A 164 -19.65 -13.92 6.94
CA LYS A 164 -20.08 -12.52 6.76
C LYS A 164 -19.05 -11.52 7.28
N GLU A 165 -18.34 -11.89 8.33
CA GLU A 165 -17.32 -11.07 9.00
C GLU A 165 -16.01 -10.98 8.19
N ASP A 166 -15.77 -11.94 7.30
CA ASP A 166 -14.58 -11.99 6.45
C ASP A 166 -14.74 -11.17 5.16
N LEU A 167 -15.97 -10.75 4.82
CA LEU A 167 -16.27 -10.08 3.57
C LEU A 167 -16.05 -8.57 3.65
N TYR A 168 -15.33 -8.03 2.67
CA TYR A 168 -15.00 -6.62 2.57
C TYR A 168 -15.48 -6.01 1.26
N LEU A 169 -15.83 -4.73 1.34
CA LEU A 169 -16.05 -3.84 0.21
C LEU A 169 -14.96 -2.78 0.15
N VAL A 170 -14.25 -2.69 -0.96
CA VAL A 170 -13.18 -1.73 -1.14
C VAL A 170 -13.73 -0.42 -1.68
N ILE A 171 -13.93 0.55 -0.78
CA ILE A 171 -14.44 1.89 -1.12
C ILE A 171 -13.35 2.92 -1.44
N GLY A 172 -12.08 2.57 -1.19
CA GLY A 172 -10.94 3.44 -1.47
C GLY A 172 -9.62 2.67 -1.49
N THR A 173 -8.66 3.15 -2.26
CA THR A 173 -7.36 2.54 -2.44
C THR A 173 -6.26 3.59 -2.43
N LEU A 174 -5.09 3.22 -1.91
CA LEU A 174 -3.92 4.08 -1.90
C LEU A 174 -2.86 3.50 -2.85
N LYS A 175 -2.73 4.08 -4.04
CA LYS A 175 -1.73 3.67 -5.02
C LYS A 175 -0.39 4.34 -4.68
N ALA A 176 0.65 3.55 -4.47
CA ALA A 176 2.03 4.00 -4.37
C ALA A 176 2.85 3.23 -5.42
N GLN A 177 3.54 3.94 -6.31
CA GLN A 177 4.39 3.29 -7.33
C GLN A 177 5.67 2.74 -6.69
N ASP A 178 6.33 3.58 -5.89
CA ASP A 178 7.56 3.23 -5.18
C ASP A 178 7.30 3.25 -3.68
N TYR A 179 7.54 2.11 -3.04
CA TYR A 179 7.43 1.98 -1.60
C TYR A 179 8.58 1.14 -1.03
N ALA A 180 8.96 1.45 0.21
CA ALA A 180 9.82 0.62 1.02
C ALA A 180 9.17 0.34 2.36
N LEU A 181 9.32 -0.89 2.84
CA LEU A 181 8.81 -1.34 4.13
C LEU A 181 9.98 -1.64 5.04
N PHE A 182 9.91 -1.13 6.27
CA PHE A 182 10.83 -1.47 7.34
C PHE A 182 10.02 -2.02 8.50
N ILE A 183 10.34 -3.24 8.93
CA ILE A 183 9.71 -3.89 10.09
C ILE A 183 10.83 -4.33 11.02
N SER A 184 10.73 -3.93 12.28
CA SER A 184 11.67 -4.31 13.33
C SER A 184 10.91 -4.65 14.61
N HIS A 185 11.26 -5.78 15.23
CA HIS A 185 10.66 -6.25 16.48
C HIS A 185 11.46 -5.75 17.69
N GLU A 186 12.79 -5.79 17.55
CA GLU A 186 13.74 -5.41 18.57
C GLU A 186 14.83 -4.56 17.91
N HIS A 187 15.04 -3.38 18.47
CA HIS A 187 16.11 -2.47 18.08
C HIS A 187 16.53 -1.65 19.30
N PRO A 188 17.77 -1.16 19.35
CA PRO A 188 18.13 -0.09 20.28
C PRO A 188 17.38 1.18 19.92
N ASN A 189 17.38 2.16 20.83
CA ASN A 189 16.91 3.52 20.49
C ASN A 189 17.73 4.05 19.32
N GLY A 190 17.08 4.67 18.34
CA GLY A 190 17.78 5.18 17.17
C GLY A 190 16.85 5.76 16.11
N GLN A 191 17.33 5.77 14.87
CA GLN A 191 16.57 6.20 13.71
C GLN A 191 16.79 5.23 12.56
N VAL A 192 15.71 4.83 11.89
CA VAL A 192 15.81 4.18 10.59
C VAL A 192 15.90 5.25 9.51
N ASN A 193 16.83 5.09 8.58
CA ASN A 193 17.03 6.00 7.46
C ASN A 193 16.78 5.26 6.15
N PHE A 194 15.85 5.78 5.36
CA PHE A 194 15.60 5.32 4.00
C PHE A 194 16.18 6.34 3.02
N ASN A 195 17.26 5.96 2.35
CA ASN A 195 18.02 6.81 1.44
C ASN A 195 17.64 6.49 -0.01
N VAL A 196 17.24 7.51 -0.78
CA VAL A 196 16.97 7.41 -2.22
C VAL A 196 18.16 8.01 -2.96
N PHE A 197 18.93 7.16 -3.66
CA PHE A 197 20.11 7.58 -4.41
C PHE A 197 19.71 8.25 -5.74
N SER A 198 20.41 9.32 -6.13
CA SER A 198 20.24 9.87 -7.48
C SER A 198 20.82 8.91 -8.52
N ALA A 199 20.17 8.80 -9.68
CA ALA A 199 20.75 8.09 -10.82
C ALA A 199 22.14 8.67 -11.17
N MET A 200 23.12 7.80 -11.41
CA MET A 200 24.41 8.23 -11.95
C MET A 200 24.16 8.92 -13.30
N ARG A 201 24.65 10.14 -13.45
CA ARG A 201 24.64 10.79 -14.77
C ARG A 201 25.57 9.98 -15.67
N ASN A 202 25.03 9.39 -16.74
CA ASN A 202 25.84 8.84 -17.81
C ASN A 202 26.67 9.99 -18.41
N GLY A 203 28.00 9.90 -18.34
CA GLY A 203 28.90 10.81 -19.06
C GLY A 203 29.86 11.68 -18.23
N CYS A 204 30.32 11.25 -17.06
CA CYS A 204 31.55 11.82 -16.49
C CYS A 204 32.63 10.72 -16.39
N PRO A 205 33.81 10.92 -16.98
CA PRO A 205 34.94 9.98 -16.92
C PRO A 205 35.51 9.84 -15.51
#